data_AF-A0A8T4Q8N9-F1
#
_entry.id   AF-A0A8T4Q8N9-F1
#
_cell.length_a   1.000
_cell.length_b   1.000
_cell.length_c   1.000
_cell.angle_alpha   90.00
_cell.angle_beta   90.00
_cell.angle_gamma   90.00
#
_symmetry.space_group_name_H-M   'P 1'
#
loop_
_entity.id
_entity.type
_entity.pdbx_description
1 polymer ?
#
loop_
_entity_poly.entity_id
_entity_poly.type
_entity_poly.pdbx_seq_one_letter_code
_entity_poly.pdbx_strand_id
1 'polypeptide(L)'
;MVDILQVLGGSVGVSIAFLCFYMFAKWHRKEGLLGLARLVALTGFIFLIEGGLKFGWGLGMLETDQLEISAMFTGFNIARTIMLFFIVREILGNRRSIYIFNAYWIMALLGFYKSQDPLKAVDAVSFIFLMFIFLYLALFSDYYIRKAGIIGLAYSILSVAFLVLLKNGVGREQLYFFVADALLFMVVYYIFLDIDKMGIGAIYGKEGNHAKMRKVMTPFRNFATVLFLIIFSLLSTVGMHEIGHAVAAAYYNCGVSSVVLYEENSSPHTEIKCSNPFNNAIITLGGIIATVLIGCFFMLIGHRLTDHIGYLVIGFGFLFGYSDLISIGISDSINALIWFSGMIIMAIGVIKLTSSLFGPREPANGHVSGWKSEPLDDEHKNNVRNPAK
;
A
#
# COMPACT_ATOMS: atom_id res chain seq x y z
N MET A 1 -27.09 14.45 26.28
CA MET A 1 -27.37 15.58 25.35
C MET A 1 -27.27 15.01 23.95
N VAL A 2 -28.25 15.26 23.07
CA VAL A 2 -28.24 14.66 21.71
C VAL A 2 -27.17 15.34 20.86
N ASP A 3 -26.24 14.55 20.33
CA ASP A 3 -25.26 15.03 19.34
C ASP A 3 -25.87 14.93 17.93
N ILE A 4 -26.47 16.05 17.51
CA ILE A 4 -27.18 16.16 16.22
C ILE A 4 -26.28 15.78 15.04
N LEU A 5 -24.97 16.08 15.11
CA LEU A 5 -24.05 15.79 14.00
C LEU A 5 -23.77 14.29 13.87
N GLN A 6 -23.69 13.56 14.99
CA GLN A 6 -23.59 12.11 14.95
C GLN A 6 -24.88 11.46 14.42
N VAL A 7 -26.05 11.98 14.81
CA VAL A 7 -27.34 11.52 14.27
C VAL A 7 -27.44 11.76 12.76
N LEU A 8 -26.98 12.92 12.28
CA LEU A 8 -26.93 13.21 10.84
C LEU A 8 -25.93 12.30 10.11
N GLY A 9 -24.73 12.08 10.66
CA GLY A 9 -23.76 11.14 10.10
C GLY A 9 -24.31 9.70 10.06
N GLY A 10 -25.00 9.27 11.11
CA GLY A 10 -25.69 7.97 11.16
C GLY A 10 -26.77 7.84 10.08
N SER A 11 -27.53 8.91 9.85
CA SER A 11 -28.55 8.97 8.79
C SER A 11 -27.95 8.82 7.39
N VAL A 12 -26.78 9.43 7.14
CA VAL A 12 -26.05 9.26 5.89
C VAL A 12 -25.58 7.82 5.72
N GLY A 13 -24.97 7.23 6.76
CA GLY A 13 -24.54 5.82 6.74
C GLY A 13 -25.69 4.86 6.43
N VAL A 14 -26.84 5.01 7.10
CA VAL A 14 -28.04 4.20 6.84
C VAL A 14 -28.58 4.43 5.42
N SER A 15 -28.49 5.66 4.89
CA SER A 15 -28.90 5.95 3.51
C SER A 15 -28.01 5.25 2.48
N ILE A 16 -26.68 5.22 2.71
CA ILE A 16 -25.75 4.44 1.89
C ILE A 16 -26.10 2.94 1.98
N ALA A 17 -26.34 2.43 3.19
CA ALA A 17 -26.69 1.03 3.41
C ALA A 17 -27.96 0.63 2.65
N PHE A 18 -29.03 1.45 2.75
CA PHE A 18 -30.27 1.23 2.02
C PHE A 18 -30.06 1.20 0.52
N LEU A 19 -29.28 2.16 -0.02
CA LEU A 19 -28.94 2.21 -1.43
C LEU A 19 -28.18 0.94 -1.87
N CYS A 20 -27.20 0.50 -1.09
CA CYS A 20 -26.48 -0.76 -1.33
C CYS A 20 -27.41 -1.98 -1.38
N PHE A 21 -28.31 -2.14 -0.40
CA PHE A 21 -29.24 -3.26 -0.38
C PHE A 21 -30.25 -3.21 -1.54
N TYR A 22 -30.72 -2.03 -1.91
CA TYR A 22 -31.57 -1.84 -3.08
C TYR A 22 -30.87 -2.29 -4.37
N MET A 23 -29.61 -1.86 -4.57
CA MET A 23 -28.84 -2.27 -5.75
C MET A 23 -28.49 -3.75 -5.74
N PHE A 24 -28.19 -4.34 -4.57
CA PHE A 24 -28.03 -5.79 -4.44
C PHE A 24 -29.29 -6.55 -4.85
N ALA A 25 -30.47 -6.15 -4.36
CA ALA A 25 -31.75 -6.76 -4.72
C ALA A 25 -31.99 -6.68 -6.24
N LYS A 26 -31.56 -5.60 -6.90
CA LYS A 26 -31.66 -5.44 -8.35
C LYS A 26 -30.63 -6.26 -9.14
N TRP A 27 -29.41 -6.41 -8.64
CA TRP A 27 -28.29 -6.99 -9.40
C TRP A 27 -28.01 -8.47 -9.11
N HIS A 28 -28.43 -9.02 -7.96
CA HIS A 28 -28.11 -10.40 -7.56
C HIS A 28 -28.64 -11.48 -8.53
N ARG A 29 -29.65 -11.15 -9.35
CA ARG A 29 -30.23 -12.07 -10.34
C ARG A 29 -29.54 -12.02 -11.71
N LYS A 30 -28.61 -11.08 -11.92
CA LYS A 30 -27.88 -10.91 -13.19
C LYS A 30 -26.53 -11.61 -13.09
N GLU A 31 -26.32 -12.69 -13.83
CA GLU A 31 -25.11 -13.53 -13.75
C GLU A 31 -23.80 -12.72 -13.86
N GLY A 32 -23.74 -11.75 -14.78
CA GLY A 32 -22.57 -10.88 -14.96
C GLY A 32 -22.33 -9.84 -13.87
N LEU A 33 -23.28 -9.64 -12.94
CA LEU A 33 -23.17 -8.67 -11.83
C LEU A 33 -23.11 -9.31 -10.45
N LEU A 34 -23.22 -10.64 -10.36
CA LEU A 34 -23.37 -11.32 -9.07
C LEU A 34 -22.19 -11.04 -8.11
N GLY A 35 -20.96 -11.03 -8.62
CA GLY A 35 -19.77 -10.71 -7.83
C GLY A 35 -19.82 -9.29 -7.25
N LEU A 36 -20.12 -8.30 -8.11
CA LEU A 36 -20.28 -6.91 -7.69
C LEU A 36 -21.45 -6.73 -6.71
N ALA A 37 -22.58 -7.40 -6.95
CA ALA A 37 -23.75 -7.34 -6.08
C ALA A 37 -23.41 -7.80 -4.66
N ARG A 38 -22.64 -8.89 -4.52
CA ARG A 38 -22.17 -9.38 -3.20
C ARG A 38 -21.28 -8.36 -2.49
N LEU A 39 -20.33 -7.73 -3.20
CA LEU A 39 -19.48 -6.67 -2.64
C LEU A 39 -20.30 -5.45 -2.18
N VAL A 40 -21.30 -5.07 -2.96
CA VAL A 40 -22.22 -3.97 -2.64
C VAL A 40 -23.06 -4.30 -1.40
N ALA A 41 -23.56 -5.53 -1.27
CA ALA A 41 -24.28 -5.96 -0.06
C ALA A 41 -23.39 -5.91 1.19
N LEU A 42 -22.14 -6.40 1.09
CA LEU A 42 -21.17 -6.36 2.19
C LEU A 42 -20.85 -4.92 2.61
N THR A 43 -20.72 -4.02 1.62
CA THR A 43 -20.57 -2.58 1.86
C THR A 43 -21.79 -2.01 2.58
N GLY A 44 -23.00 -2.42 2.19
CA GLY A 44 -24.23 -2.04 2.85
C GLY A 44 -24.28 -2.44 4.33
N PHE A 45 -23.83 -3.65 4.67
CA PHE A 45 -23.72 -4.09 6.06
C PHE A 45 -22.75 -3.24 6.89
N ILE A 46 -21.58 -2.91 6.33
CA ILE A 46 -20.59 -2.06 7.01
C ILE A 46 -21.21 -0.70 7.36
N PHE A 47 -21.85 -0.04 6.39
CA PHE A 47 -22.50 1.26 6.62
C PHE A 47 -23.73 1.18 7.53
N LEU A 48 -24.43 0.05 7.56
CA LEU A 48 -25.55 -0.16 8.47
C LEU A 48 -25.06 -0.21 9.93
N ILE A 49 -23.98 -0.96 10.18
CA ILE A 49 -23.38 -1.06 11.52
C ILE A 49 -22.81 0.30 11.94
N GLU A 50 -22.02 0.93 11.07
CA GLU A 50 -21.47 2.27 11.33
C GLU A 50 -22.57 3.30 11.61
N GLY A 51 -23.62 3.31 10.79
CA GLY A 51 -24.76 4.21 10.97
C GLY A 51 -25.50 3.96 12.27
N GLY A 52 -25.75 2.69 12.62
CA GLY A 52 -26.39 2.30 13.88
C GLY A 52 -25.60 2.71 15.11
N LEU A 53 -24.27 2.56 15.09
CA LEU A 53 -23.38 3.02 16.17
C LEU A 53 -23.41 4.54 16.32
N LYS A 54 -23.34 5.28 15.20
CA LYS A 54 -23.47 6.75 15.19
C LYS A 54 -24.80 7.23 15.78
N PHE A 55 -25.90 6.52 15.53
CA PHE A 55 -27.17 6.78 16.21
C PHE A 55 -27.10 6.48 17.71
N GLY A 56 -26.53 5.34 18.10
CA GLY A 56 -26.38 4.95 19.50
C GLY A 56 -25.58 5.97 20.31
N TRP A 57 -24.46 6.45 19.77
CA TRP A 57 -23.67 7.53 20.38
C TRP A 57 -24.42 8.87 20.34
N GLY A 58 -25.01 9.24 19.20
CA GLY A 58 -25.66 10.53 19.04
C GLY A 58 -26.89 10.73 19.92
N LEU A 59 -27.61 9.65 20.23
CA LEU A 59 -28.75 9.65 21.15
C LEU A 59 -28.33 9.48 22.63
N GLY A 60 -27.05 9.22 22.90
CA GLY A 60 -26.55 8.94 24.24
C GLY A 60 -27.00 7.59 24.80
N MET A 61 -27.29 6.62 23.92
CA MET A 61 -27.64 5.23 24.29
C MET A 61 -26.41 4.37 24.54
N LEU A 62 -25.26 4.77 23.98
CA LEU A 62 -23.97 4.11 24.16
C LEU A 62 -23.02 5.08 24.86
N GLU A 63 -22.25 4.58 25.82
CA GLU A 63 -21.15 5.34 26.40
C GLU A 63 -20.07 5.57 25.34
N THR A 64 -19.40 6.72 25.42
CA THR A 64 -18.44 7.18 24.42
C THR A 64 -17.07 7.31 25.06
N ASP A 65 -16.21 6.32 24.84
CA ASP A 65 -14.76 6.48 25.04
C ASP A 65 -14.10 7.00 23.74
N GLN A 66 -13.21 7.99 23.85
CA GLN A 66 -12.60 8.61 22.67
C GLN A 66 -11.68 7.67 21.90
N LEU A 67 -10.97 6.79 22.62
CA LEU A 67 -10.09 5.79 21.99
C LEU A 67 -10.94 4.75 21.25
N GLU A 68 -12.05 4.30 21.85
CA GLU A 68 -12.99 3.38 21.21
C GLU A 68 -13.61 3.98 19.94
N ILE A 69 -14.08 5.23 19.99
CA ILE A 69 -14.63 5.92 18.82
C ILE A 69 -13.58 6.03 17.71
N SER A 70 -12.36 6.43 18.05
CA SER A 70 -11.28 6.54 17.06
C SER A 70 -10.93 5.19 16.46
N ALA A 71 -10.83 4.13 17.28
CA ALA A 71 -10.51 2.79 16.81
C ALA A 71 -11.61 2.23 15.89
N MET A 72 -12.88 2.43 16.25
CA MET A 72 -14.02 2.04 15.41
C MET A 72 -14.05 2.82 14.09
N PHE A 73 -13.84 4.14 14.14
CA PHE A 73 -13.76 4.96 12.93
C PHE A 73 -12.66 4.47 12.00
N THR A 74 -11.45 4.21 12.53
CA THR A 74 -10.34 3.67 11.75
C THR A 74 -10.66 2.29 11.17
N GLY A 75 -11.28 1.40 11.96
CA GLY A 75 -11.73 0.09 11.49
C GLY A 75 -12.73 0.18 10.32
N PHE A 76 -13.74 1.04 10.43
CA PHE A 76 -14.69 1.30 9.35
C PHE A 76 -14.02 1.95 8.14
N ASN A 77 -13.05 2.83 8.35
CA ASN A 77 -12.30 3.47 7.27
C ASN A 77 -11.46 2.46 6.47
N ILE A 78 -10.80 1.52 7.15
CA ILE A 78 -10.10 0.41 6.50
C ILE A 78 -11.10 -0.43 5.70
N ALA A 79 -12.22 -0.82 6.33
CA ALA A 79 -13.24 -1.64 5.70
C ALA A 79 -13.82 -0.99 4.43
N ARG A 80 -14.21 0.29 4.48
CA ARG A 80 -14.72 1.03 3.30
C ARG A 80 -13.65 1.18 2.22
N THR A 81 -12.40 1.40 2.60
CA THR A 81 -11.27 1.52 1.66
C THR A 81 -11.07 0.23 0.87
N ILE A 82 -11.09 -0.90 1.57
CA ILE A 82 -11.02 -2.24 0.96
C ILE A 82 -12.21 -2.47 0.03
N MET A 83 -13.43 -2.22 0.49
CA MET A 83 -14.63 -2.47 -0.31
C MET A 83 -14.69 -1.61 -1.57
N LEU A 84 -14.42 -0.31 -1.45
CA LEU A 84 -14.38 0.60 -2.60
C LEU A 84 -13.29 0.20 -3.59
N PHE A 85 -12.11 -0.22 -3.12
CA PHE A 85 -11.08 -0.76 -4.00
C PHE A 85 -11.58 -1.96 -4.81
N PHE A 86 -12.22 -2.95 -4.17
CA PHE A 86 -12.71 -4.13 -4.88
C PHE A 86 -13.88 -3.81 -5.83
N ILE A 87 -14.81 -2.94 -5.43
CA ILE A 87 -15.89 -2.44 -6.31
C ILE A 87 -15.29 -1.80 -7.56
N VAL A 88 -14.35 -0.87 -7.37
CA VAL A 88 -13.70 -0.15 -8.47
C VAL A 88 -12.90 -1.11 -9.35
N ARG A 89 -12.17 -2.05 -8.74
CA ARG A 89 -11.44 -3.10 -9.47
C ARG A 89 -12.36 -3.95 -10.36
N GLU A 90 -13.52 -4.36 -9.87
CA GLU A 90 -14.50 -5.12 -10.65
C GLU A 90 -15.09 -4.30 -11.80
N ILE A 91 -15.40 -3.01 -11.55
CA ILE A 91 -15.89 -2.07 -12.56
C ILE A 91 -14.88 -1.91 -13.71
N LEU A 92 -13.58 -1.85 -13.38
CA LEU A 92 -12.51 -1.56 -14.34
C LEU A 92 -11.88 -2.82 -14.96
N GLY A 93 -12.10 -3.99 -14.37
CA GLY A 93 -11.54 -5.27 -14.82
C GLY A 93 -10.03 -5.42 -14.71
N ASN A 94 -9.34 -4.49 -14.05
CA ASN A 94 -7.89 -4.51 -14.00
C ASN A 94 -7.36 -5.38 -12.87
N ARG A 95 -7.04 -6.64 -13.16
CA ARG A 95 -6.44 -7.57 -12.18
C ARG A 95 -5.10 -7.09 -11.59
N ARG A 96 -4.37 -6.21 -12.28
CA ARG A 96 -3.07 -5.70 -11.84
C ARG A 96 -3.18 -4.58 -10.80
N SER A 97 -4.38 -4.08 -10.48
CA SER A 97 -4.54 -3.11 -9.38
C SER A 97 -4.23 -3.71 -8.01
N ILE A 98 -4.14 -5.05 -7.89
CA ILE A 98 -3.80 -5.73 -6.63
C ILE A 98 -2.44 -5.32 -6.05
N TYR A 99 -1.47 -4.95 -6.89
CA TYR A 99 -0.17 -4.47 -6.41
C TYR A 99 -0.28 -3.13 -5.68
N ILE A 100 -1.19 -2.26 -6.13
CA ILE A 100 -1.47 -0.98 -5.50
C ILE A 100 -2.15 -1.23 -4.14
N PHE A 101 -3.06 -2.20 -4.06
CA PHE A 101 -3.68 -2.62 -2.80
C PHE A 101 -2.69 -3.22 -1.79
N ASN A 102 -1.68 -3.98 -2.24
CA ASN A 102 -0.65 -4.48 -1.34
C ASN A 102 0.22 -3.35 -0.78
N ALA A 103 0.50 -2.31 -1.58
CA ALA A 103 1.22 -1.13 -1.09
C ALA A 103 0.42 -0.36 -0.03
N TYR A 104 -0.92 -0.32 -0.13
CA TYR A 104 -1.78 0.24 0.92
C TYR A 104 -1.56 -0.44 2.27
N TRP A 105 -1.58 -1.78 2.32
CA TRP A 105 -1.38 -2.51 3.57
C TRP A 105 -0.03 -2.23 4.21
N ILE A 106 1.03 -2.19 3.40
CA ILE A 106 2.35 -1.84 3.91
C ILE A 106 2.35 -0.42 4.49
N MET A 107 1.82 0.56 3.76
CA MET A 107 1.78 1.94 4.23
C MET A 107 0.92 2.08 5.49
N ALA A 108 -0.18 1.34 5.59
CA ALA A 108 -1.06 1.33 6.76
C ALA A 108 -0.33 0.73 7.96
N LEU A 109 0.35 -0.41 7.79
CA LEU A 109 1.18 -1.01 8.83
C LEU A 109 2.30 -0.05 9.26
N LEU A 110 3.05 0.52 8.32
CA LEU A 110 4.10 1.49 8.65
C LEU A 110 3.55 2.72 9.37
N GLY A 111 2.40 3.25 8.94
CA GLY A 111 1.72 4.36 9.58
C GLY A 111 1.32 4.02 11.02
N PHE A 112 0.81 2.81 11.23
CA PHE A 112 0.50 2.29 12.56
C PHE A 112 1.75 2.16 13.44
N TYR A 113 2.86 1.64 12.92
CA TYR A 113 4.06 1.37 13.72
C TYR A 113 4.91 2.62 14.04
N LYS A 114 4.98 3.61 13.15
CA LYS A 114 5.91 4.76 13.29
C LYS A 114 5.25 6.03 13.85
N SER A 115 3.93 6.10 13.87
CA SER A 115 3.22 7.33 14.24
C SER A 115 3.02 7.42 15.76
N GLN A 116 3.16 8.64 16.30
CA GLN A 116 2.73 8.96 17.66
C GLN A 116 1.21 8.82 17.86
N ASP A 117 0.45 8.90 16.77
CA ASP A 117 -1.00 8.64 16.74
C ASP A 117 -1.27 7.60 15.64
N PRO A 118 -1.25 6.30 15.98
CA PRO A 118 -1.25 5.21 15.01
C PRO A 118 -2.58 5.12 14.26
N LEU A 119 -3.70 5.36 14.93
CA LEU A 119 -5.04 5.30 14.35
C LEU A 119 -5.22 6.39 13.28
N LYS A 120 -4.88 7.65 13.61
CA LYS A 120 -4.96 8.75 12.64
C LYS A 120 -4.01 8.59 11.45
N ALA A 121 -2.84 7.96 11.66
CA ALA A 121 -1.92 7.66 10.58
C ALA A 121 -2.49 6.63 9.60
N VAL A 122 -3.11 5.56 10.11
CA VAL A 122 -3.81 4.56 9.27
C VAL A 122 -4.97 5.21 8.51
N ASP A 123 -5.70 6.13 9.15
CA ASP A 123 -6.76 6.87 8.48
C ASP A 123 -6.24 7.75 7.34
N ALA A 124 -5.15 8.50 7.59
CA ALA A 124 -4.51 9.32 6.57
C ALA A 124 -4.06 8.48 5.37
N VAL A 125 -3.41 7.34 5.62
CA VAL A 125 -3.01 6.39 4.55
C VAL A 125 -4.21 5.89 3.77
N SER A 126 -5.32 5.56 4.45
CA SER A 126 -6.56 5.10 3.81
C SER A 126 -7.17 6.17 2.91
N PHE A 127 -7.21 7.44 3.34
CA PHE A 127 -7.70 8.53 2.51
C PHE A 127 -6.79 8.86 1.33
N ILE A 128 -5.48 8.83 1.51
CA ILE A 128 -4.51 8.98 0.42
C ILE A 128 -4.70 7.85 -0.61
N PHE A 129 -4.91 6.62 -0.15
CA PHE A 129 -5.18 5.49 -1.03
C PHE A 129 -6.49 5.65 -1.82
N LEU A 130 -7.57 6.06 -1.14
CA LEU A 130 -8.83 6.40 -1.79
C LEU A 130 -8.67 7.54 -2.79
N MET A 131 -7.83 8.54 -2.50
CA MET A 131 -7.53 9.62 -3.44
C MET A 131 -6.97 9.06 -4.75
N PHE A 132 -6.05 8.09 -4.70
CA PHE A 132 -5.54 7.42 -5.90
C PHE A 132 -6.62 6.64 -6.65
N ILE A 133 -7.49 5.91 -5.94
CA ILE A 133 -8.62 5.19 -6.54
C ILE A 133 -9.57 6.15 -7.25
N PHE A 134 -9.89 7.29 -6.64
CA PHE A 134 -10.79 8.27 -7.21
C PHE A 134 -10.18 9.09 -8.34
N LEU A 135 -8.88 9.42 -8.24
CA LEU A 135 -8.11 9.98 -9.36
C LEU A 135 -8.19 9.05 -10.57
N TYR A 136 -8.07 7.76 -10.31
CA TYR A 136 -8.16 6.76 -11.34
C TYR A 136 -9.53 6.72 -12.02
N LEU A 137 -10.61 6.69 -11.23
CA LEU A 137 -11.97 6.77 -11.78
C LEU A 137 -12.17 8.06 -12.61
N ALA A 138 -11.69 9.20 -12.12
CA ALA A 138 -11.83 10.50 -12.77
C ALA A 138 -11.08 10.60 -14.12
N LEU A 139 -9.97 9.89 -14.28
CA LEU A 139 -9.12 9.96 -15.47
C LEU A 139 -9.49 8.93 -16.55
N PHE A 140 -10.02 7.77 -16.15
CA PHE A 140 -10.18 6.60 -17.04
C PHE A 140 -11.62 6.12 -17.23
N SER A 141 -12.58 6.73 -16.54
CA SER A 141 -14.00 6.38 -16.70
C SER A 141 -14.77 7.49 -17.41
N ASP A 142 -15.92 7.13 -17.97
CA ASP A 142 -16.82 8.07 -18.64
C ASP A 142 -17.98 8.48 -17.72
N TYR A 143 -18.68 9.54 -18.14
CA TYR A 143 -19.99 9.96 -17.64
C TYR A 143 -20.15 10.03 -16.10
N TYR A 144 -21.00 9.21 -15.46
CA TYR A 144 -21.25 9.33 -14.02
C TYR A 144 -20.13 8.75 -13.17
N ILE A 145 -19.42 7.71 -13.62
CA ILE A 145 -18.24 7.20 -12.88
C ILE A 145 -17.13 8.26 -12.84
N ARG A 146 -16.95 9.04 -13.92
CA ARG A 146 -16.03 10.18 -13.90
C ARG A 146 -16.42 11.22 -12.83
N LYS A 147 -17.72 11.52 -12.71
CA LYS A 147 -18.24 12.42 -11.67
C LYS A 147 -18.01 11.85 -10.28
N ALA A 148 -18.25 10.55 -10.08
CA ALA A 148 -17.95 9.86 -8.83
C ALA A 148 -16.45 9.95 -8.48
N GLY A 149 -15.57 9.81 -9.47
CA GLY A 149 -14.13 10.01 -9.28
C GLY A 149 -13.77 11.43 -8.85
N ILE A 150 -14.35 12.47 -9.45
CA ILE A 150 -14.08 13.87 -9.07
C ILE A 150 -14.60 14.18 -7.67
N ILE A 151 -15.82 13.73 -7.33
CA ILE A 151 -16.39 13.91 -5.99
C ILE A 151 -15.59 13.11 -4.95
N GLY A 152 -15.16 11.90 -5.31
CA GLY A 152 -14.33 11.06 -4.46
C GLY A 152 -12.95 11.66 -4.19
N LEU A 153 -12.35 12.34 -5.17
CA LEU A 153 -11.14 13.13 -4.97
C LEU A 153 -11.36 14.23 -3.94
N ALA A 154 -12.45 15.00 -4.07
CA ALA A 154 -12.80 16.03 -3.10
C ALA A 154 -13.02 15.44 -1.70
N TYR A 155 -13.72 14.31 -1.60
CA TYR A 155 -13.89 13.55 -0.36
C TYR A 155 -12.55 13.19 0.29
N SER A 156 -11.63 12.59 -0.45
CA SER A 156 -10.32 12.18 0.07
C SER A 156 -9.46 13.37 0.50
N ILE A 157 -9.41 14.43 -0.31
CA ILE A 157 -8.63 15.64 0.00
C ILE A 157 -9.19 16.33 1.25
N LEU A 158 -10.51 16.50 1.33
CA LEU A 158 -11.15 17.11 2.50
C LEU A 158 -10.96 16.26 3.75
N SER A 159 -11.03 14.93 3.63
CA SER A 159 -10.81 14.03 4.77
C SER A 159 -9.38 14.12 5.32
N VAL A 160 -8.37 14.19 4.45
CA VAL A 160 -6.98 14.43 4.87
C VAL A 160 -6.83 15.81 5.50
N ALA A 161 -7.41 16.85 4.89
CA ALA A 161 -7.36 18.20 5.43
C ALA A 161 -8.00 18.29 6.82
N PHE A 162 -9.14 17.61 7.02
CA PHE A 162 -9.81 17.53 8.31
C PHE A 162 -8.98 16.78 9.36
N LEU A 163 -8.33 15.67 9.01
CA LEU A 163 -7.41 15.00 9.93
C LEU A 163 -6.27 15.93 10.41
N VAL A 164 -5.73 16.76 9.50
CA VAL A 164 -4.69 17.75 9.85
C VAL A 164 -5.24 18.86 10.74
N LEU A 165 -6.43 19.38 10.45
CA LEU A 165 -7.07 20.43 11.26
C LEU A 165 -7.40 19.94 12.67
N LEU A 166 -7.88 18.70 12.80
CA LEU A 166 -8.16 18.07 14.08
C LEU A 166 -6.91 17.89 14.93
N LYS A 167 -5.76 17.54 14.31
CA LYS A 167 -4.48 17.48 15.02
C LYS A 167 -4.08 18.83 15.64
N ASN A 168 -4.45 19.94 15.00
CA ASN A 168 -4.13 21.28 15.47
C ASN A 168 -5.17 21.85 16.47
N GLY A 169 -6.12 21.04 16.94
CA GLY A 169 -7.16 21.47 17.87
C GLY A 169 -8.18 22.45 17.25
N VAL A 170 -8.20 22.56 15.92
CA VAL A 170 -9.10 23.47 15.21
C VAL A 170 -10.32 22.68 14.72
N GLY A 171 -11.45 22.81 15.42
CA GLY A 171 -12.76 22.42 14.88
C GLY A 171 -13.63 21.52 15.75
N ARG A 172 -14.81 21.18 15.21
CA ARG A 172 -15.74 20.18 15.76
C ARG A 172 -15.58 18.90 14.94
N GLU A 173 -15.01 17.85 15.53
CA GLU A 173 -14.76 16.53 14.91
C GLU A 173 -15.98 16.01 14.14
N GLN A 174 -17.16 16.10 14.75
CA GLN A 174 -18.40 15.57 14.19
C GLN A 174 -18.83 16.28 12.89
N LEU A 175 -18.52 17.57 12.73
CA LEU A 175 -18.88 18.32 11.53
C LEU A 175 -18.06 17.85 10.33
N TYR A 176 -16.77 17.62 10.55
CA TYR A 176 -15.85 17.17 9.52
C TYR A 176 -16.20 15.76 9.03
N PHE A 177 -16.55 14.86 9.95
CA PHE A 177 -16.99 13.51 9.59
C PHE A 177 -18.31 13.53 8.82
N PHE A 178 -19.29 14.36 9.23
CA PHE A 178 -20.54 14.48 8.50
C PHE A 178 -20.34 14.96 7.05
N VAL A 179 -19.53 16.00 6.83
CA VAL A 179 -19.26 16.53 5.47
C VAL A 179 -18.59 15.47 4.60
N ALA A 180 -17.63 14.73 5.15
CA ALA A 180 -16.96 13.64 4.44
C ALA A 180 -17.97 12.53 4.08
N ASP A 181 -18.80 12.08 5.02
CA ASP A 181 -19.80 11.03 4.79
C ASP A 181 -20.83 11.44 3.72
N ALA A 182 -21.26 12.70 3.71
CA ALA A 182 -22.20 13.21 2.71
C ALA A 182 -21.59 13.19 1.29
N LEU A 183 -20.32 13.54 1.14
CA LEU A 183 -19.61 13.41 -0.14
C LEU A 183 -19.47 11.95 -0.54
N LEU A 184 -19.20 11.05 0.40
CA LEU A 184 -19.10 9.62 0.14
C LEU A 184 -20.43 9.03 -0.34
N PHE A 185 -21.56 9.45 0.24
CA PHE A 185 -22.88 9.09 -0.27
C PHE A 185 -23.05 9.48 -1.74
N MET A 186 -22.65 10.70 -2.12
CA MET A 186 -22.71 11.16 -3.51
C MET A 186 -21.85 10.31 -4.45
N VAL A 187 -20.65 9.88 -4.00
CA VAL A 187 -19.78 8.97 -4.76
C VAL A 187 -20.49 7.65 -5.03
N VAL A 188 -21.00 6.99 -3.98
CA VAL A 188 -21.70 5.70 -4.09
C VAL A 188 -22.91 5.82 -5.01
N TYR A 189 -23.70 6.89 -4.85
CA TYR A 189 -24.85 7.17 -5.68
C TYR A 189 -24.51 7.26 -7.17
N TYR A 190 -23.49 8.04 -7.54
CA TYR A 190 -23.09 8.18 -8.95
C TYR A 190 -22.50 6.90 -9.55
N ILE A 191 -21.73 6.12 -8.77
CA ILE A 191 -21.24 4.81 -9.21
C ILE A 191 -22.41 3.91 -9.57
N PHE A 192 -23.40 3.79 -8.69
CA PHE A 192 -24.53 2.90 -8.91
C PHE A 192 -25.46 3.37 -10.03
N LEU A 193 -25.66 4.69 -10.17
CA LEU A 193 -26.44 5.27 -11.25
C LEU A 193 -25.87 4.94 -12.64
N ASP A 194 -24.54 4.95 -12.78
CA ASP A 194 -23.87 4.62 -14.05
C ASP A 194 -24.04 3.13 -14.40
N ILE A 195 -23.77 2.26 -13.42
CA ILE A 195 -23.85 0.81 -13.60
C ILE A 195 -25.27 0.39 -13.96
N ASP A 196 -26.27 1.03 -13.36
CA ASP A 196 -27.68 0.74 -13.64
C ASP A 196 -28.12 1.18 -15.04
N LYS A 197 -27.63 2.33 -15.52
CA LYS A 197 -28.00 2.90 -16.82
C LYS A 197 -27.24 2.31 -17.99
N MET A 198 -25.96 2.00 -17.83
CA MET A 198 -25.08 1.59 -18.93
C MET A 198 -24.72 0.10 -18.90
N GLY A 199 -24.86 -0.56 -17.75
CA GLY A 199 -24.36 -1.91 -17.54
C GLY A 199 -22.82 -1.99 -17.53
N ILE A 200 -22.27 -3.07 -16.95
CA ILE A 200 -20.81 -3.25 -16.86
C ILE A 200 -20.16 -3.43 -18.24
N GLY A 201 -20.86 -4.02 -19.21
CA GLY A 201 -20.32 -4.31 -20.54
C GLY A 201 -19.92 -3.08 -21.35
N ALA A 202 -20.64 -1.95 -21.21
CA ALA A 202 -20.29 -0.68 -21.86
C ALA A 202 -19.06 0.00 -21.21
N ILE A 203 -18.78 -0.30 -19.93
CA ILE A 203 -17.64 0.21 -19.17
C ILE A 203 -16.35 -0.53 -19.56
N TYR A 204 -16.44 -1.83 -19.89
CA TYR A 204 -15.31 -2.65 -20.32
C TYR A 204 -14.84 -2.39 -21.76
N GLY A 205 -15.67 -1.79 -22.62
CA GLY A 205 -15.55 -1.90 -24.08
C GLY A 205 -14.72 -0.86 -24.84
N LYS A 206 -14.16 0.18 -24.20
CA LYS A 206 -13.31 1.16 -24.92
C LYS A 206 -11.84 0.75 -24.89
N GLU A 207 -11.41 -0.02 -25.89
CA GLU A 207 -9.99 -0.42 -26.07
C GLU A 207 -9.00 0.75 -25.93
N GLY A 208 -9.39 1.95 -26.36
CA GLY A 208 -8.60 3.17 -26.22
C GLY A 208 -8.35 3.62 -24.78
N ASN A 209 -9.32 3.45 -23.88
CA ASN A 209 -9.17 3.79 -22.46
C ASN A 209 -8.23 2.81 -21.76
N HIS A 210 -8.28 1.51 -22.09
CA HIS A 210 -7.37 0.49 -21.54
C HIS A 210 -5.91 0.74 -21.88
N ALA A 211 -5.61 1.19 -23.10
CA ALA A 211 -4.23 1.52 -23.52
C ALA A 211 -3.69 2.75 -22.77
N LYS A 212 -4.49 3.81 -22.66
CA LYS A 212 -4.14 5.02 -21.89
C LYS A 212 -3.96 4.70 -20.40
N MET A 213 -4.88 3.92 -19.85
CA MET A 213 -4.87 3.42 -18.48
C MET A 213 -3.63 2.58 -18.17
N ARG A 214 -3.25 1.68 -19.07
CA ARG A 214 -2.02 0.88 -18.93
C ARG A 214 -0.78 1.77 -18.91
N LYS A 215 -0.71 2.78 -19.79
CA LYS A 215 0.43 3.73 -19.82
C LYS A 215 0.55 4.50 -18.51
N VAL A 216 -0.55 5.02 -17.95
CA VAL A 216 -0.52 5.81 -16.71
C VAL A 216 -0.32 4.95 -15.47
N MET A 217 -0.90 3.73 -15.39
CA MET A 217 -0.73 2.87 -14.21
C MET A 217 0.62 2.19 -14.12
N THR A 218 1.30 2.01 -15.25
CA THR A 218 2.60 1.33 -15.26
C THR A 218 3.58 1.98 -14.28
N PRO A 219 3.83 3.31 -14.30
CA PRO A 219 4.72 3.94 -13.32
C PRO A 219 4.25 3.78 -11.87
N PHE A 220 2.95 3.93 -11.56
CA PHE A 220 2.44 3.76 -10.20
C PHE A 220 2.60 2.33 -9.68
N ARG A 221 2.25 1.34 -10.50
CA ARG A 221 2.46 -0.08 -10.17
C ARG A 221 3.94 -0.35 -9.95
N ASN A 222 4.79 0.18 -10.83
CA ASN A 222 6.22 -0.02 -10.75
C ASN A 222 6.80 0.59 -9.47
N PHE A 223 6.39 1.82 -9.14
CA PHE A 223 6.73 2.50 -7.88
C PHE A 223 6.26 1.70 -6.66
N ALA A 224 4.99 1.30 -6.62
CA ALA A 224 4.43 0.50 -5.54
C ALA A 224 5.17 -0.83 -5.33
N THR A 225 5.57 -1.48 -6.44
CA THR A 225 6.33 -2.74 -6.40
C THR A 225 7.73 -2.53 -5.82
N VAL A 226 8.44 -1.48 -6.26
CA VAL A 226 9.78 -1.15 -5.74
C VAL A 226 9.70 -0.77 -4.27
N LEU A 227 8.74 0.08 -3.90
CA LEU A 227 8.52 0.48 -2.52
C LEU A 227 8.23 -0.72 -1.61
N PHE A 228 7.35 -1.64 -2.05
CA PHE A 228 7.06 -2.89 -1.34
C PHE A 228 8.34 -3.70 -1.08
N LEU A 229 9.17 -3.89 -2.11
CA LEU A 229 10.40 -4.67 -2.00
C LEU A 229 11.44 -4.00 -1.09
N ILE A 230 11.54 -2.67 -1.13
CA ILE A 230 12.43 -1.91 -0.25
C ILE A 230 12.00 -2.08 1.21
N ILE A 231 10.71 -1.90 1.53
CA ILE A 231 10.20 -2.01 2.90
C ILE A 231 10.31 -3.44 3.42
N PHE A 232 9.99 -4.43 2.58
CA PHE A 232 10.17 -5.83 2.93
C PHE A 232 11.64 -6.15 3.22
N SER A 233 12.57 -5.65 2.39
CA SER A 233 14.01 -5.82 2.60
C SER A 233 14.45 -5.15 3.90
N LEU A 234 14.00 -3.93 4.16
CA LEU A 234 14.29 -3.18 5.38
C LEU A 234 13.91 -3.97 6.64
N LEU A 235 12.64 -4.41 6.74
CA LEU A 235 12.15 -5.15 7.90
C LEU A 235 12.89 -6.48 8.08
N SER A 236 13.16 -7.17 6.97
CA SER A 236 13.93 -8.42 6.99
C SER A 236 15.35 -8.19 7.47
N THR A 237 16.00 -7.10 7.05
CA THR A 237 17.36 -6.75 7.48
C THR A 237 17.41 -6.41 8.96
N VAL A 238 16.45 -5.66 9.50
CA VAL A 238 16.38 -5.39 10.94
C VAL A 238 16.30 -6.70 11.72
N GLY A 239 15.39 -7.60 11.31
CA GLY A 239 15.28 -8.92 11.96
C GLY A 239 16.58 -9.72 11.89
N MET A 240 17.25 -9.74 10.75
CA MET A 240 18.54 -10.42 10.58
C MET A 240 19.67 -9.78 11.40
N HIS A 241 19.66 -8.46 11.55
CA HIS A 241 20.62 -7.70 12.36
C HIS A 241 20.52 -8.12 13.83
N GLU A 242 19.32 -8.09 14.39
CA GLU A 242 19.11 -8.49 15.78
C GLU A 242 19.40 -9.98 16.03
N ILE A 243 19.00 -10.85 15.10
CA ILE A 243 19.37 -12.27 15.15
C ILE A 243 20.91 -12.44 15.14
N GLY A 244 21.64 -11.58 14.43
CA GLY A 244 23.10 -11.57 14.43
C GLY A 244 23.69 -11.35 15.83
N HIS A 245 23.16 -10.39 16.59
CA HIS A 245 23.56 -10.18 17.99
C HIS A 245 23.21 -11.39 18.86
N ALA A 246 21.99 -11.92 18.72
CA ALA A 246 21.53 -13.08 19.48
C ALA A 246 22.39 -14.33 19.24
N VAL A 247 22.75 -14.60 17.98
CA VAL A 247 23.60 -15.74 17.60
C VAL A 247 25.01 -15.56 18.13
N ALA A 248 25.60 -14.36 18.00
CA ALA A 248 26.91 -14.07 18.55
C ALA A 248 26.93 -14.23 20.08
N ALA A 249 25.91 -13.71 20.77
CA ALA A 249 25.76 -13.85 22.22
C ALA A 249 25.65 -15.32 22.66
N ALA A 250 24.83 -16.11 21.97
CA ALA A 250 24.66 -17.53 22.26
C ALA A 250 25.96 -18.32 22.07
N TYR A 251 26.75 -18.01 21.02
CA TYR A 251 28.05 -18.63 20.78
C TYR A 251 29.04 -18.40 21.94
N TYR A 252 28.97 -17.24 22.60
CA TYR A 252 29.80 -16.90 23.76
C TYR A 252 29.16 -17.29 25.12
N ASN A 253 28.13 -18.14 25.12
CA ASN A 253 27.40 -18.59 26.32
C ASN A 253 26.76 -17.44 27.13
N CYS A 254 26.40 -16.33 26.47
CA CYS A 254 25.56 -15.31 27.07
C CYS A 254 24.08 -15.71 26.95
N GLY A 255 23.27 -15.38 27.96
CA GLY A 255 21.83 -15.57 27.91
C GLY A 255 21.18 -14.51 27.03
N VAL A 256 20.38 -14.93 26.04
CA VAL A 256 19.53 -14.02 25.27
C VAL A 256 18.13 -14.06 25.89
N SER A 257 17.65 -12.95 26.44
CA SER A 257 16.30 -12.91 27.03
C SER A 257 15.23 -12.68 25.98
N SER A 258 15.47 -11.72 25.08
CA SER A 258 14.51 -11.39 24.03
C SER A 258 15.19 -10.66 22.86
N VAL A 259 14.60 -10.80 21.67
CA VAL A 259 14.87 -9.93 20.53
C VAL A 259 13.69 -8.98 20.40
N VAL A 260 13.92 -7.72 20.77
CA VAL A 260 12.88 -6.69 20.78
C VAL A 260 12.96 -5.94 19.47
N LEU A 261 12.05 -6.27 18.54
CA LEU A 261 11.94 -5.55 17.27
C LEU A 261 11.19 -4.22 17.43
N TYR A 262 10.41 -4.07 18.50
CA TYR A 262 9.63 -2.89 18.77
C TYR A 262 9.33 -2.75 20.27
N GLU A 263 9.64 -1.57 20.81
CA GLU A 263 9.20 -1.11 22.11
C GLU A 263 9.07 0.43 22.07
N GLU A 264 8.14 0.97 22.86
CA GLU A 264 7.81 2.38 22.84
C GLU A 264 9.02 3.24 23.27
N ASN A 265 9.50 4.10 22.38
CA ASN A 265 10.68 4.97 22.56
C ASN A 265 12.05 4.28 22.62
N SER A 266 12.16 3.01 22.24
CA SER A 266 13.45 2.32 22.06
C SER A 266 13.65 1.86 20.62
N SER A 267 14.90 1.82 20.16
CA SER A 267 15.27 1.21 18.89
C SER A 267 15.17 -0.32 18.99
N PRO A 268 15.02 -1.04 17.87
CA PRO A 268 15.21 -2.49 17.86
C PRO A 268 16.52 -2.84 18.55
N HIS A 269 16.47 -3.84 19.41
CA HIS A 269 17.63 -4.27 20.18
C HIS A 269 17.46 -5.72 20.65
N THR A 270 18.58 -6.34 20.99
CA THR A 270 18.63 -7.68 21.56
C THR A 270 19.09 -7.59 23.00
N GLU A 271 18.28 -8.11 23.92
CA GLU A 271 18.61 -8.13 25.34
C GLU A 271 19.53 -9.31 25.67
N ILE A 272 20.74 -9.01 26.12
CA ILE A 272 21.81 -10.00 26.33
C ILE A 272 22.33 -9.90 27.77
N LYS A 273 22.42 -11.04 28.45
CA LYS A 273 22.97 -11.19 29.81
C LYS A 273 24.24 -12.03 29.76
N CYS A 274 25.39 -11.38 29.94
CA CYS A 274 26.69 -12.05 30.00
C CYS A 274 27.21 -12.07 31.45
N SER A 275 27.68 -13.23 31.92
CA SER A 275 28.26 -13.42 33.26
C SER A 275 29.73 -13.01 33.35
N ASN A 276 30.39 -12.83 32.22
CA ASN A 276 31.82 -12.53 32.10
C ASN A 276 32.02 -11.21 31.33
N PRO A 277 32.99 -10.34 31.71
CA PRO A 277 33.28 -9.07 31.04
C PRO A 277 33.98 -9.24 29.66
N PHE A 278 33.74 -10.35 28.97
CA PHE A 278 34.44 -10.69 27.72
C PHE A 278 33.86 -9.97 26.50
N ASN A 279 34.78 -9.37 25.73
CA ASN A 279 34.70 -8.85 24.37
C ASN A 279 33.28 -8.53 23.81
N ASN A 280 32.63 -7.52 24.40
CA ASN A 280 31.39 -6.92 23.88
C ASN A 280 31.49 -6.62 22.38
N ALA A 281 32.67 -6.27 21.86
CA ALA A 281 32.84 -5.87 20.47
C ALA A 281 32.34 -6.88 19.43
N ILE A 282 32.55 -8.19 19.62
CA ILE A 282 32.12 -9.20 18.63
C ILE A 282 30.60 -9.39 18.67
N ILE A 283 30.02 -9.38 19.88
CA ILE A 283 28.56 -9.49 20.06
C ILE A 283 27.87 -8.25 19.47
N THR A 284 28.42 -7.07 19.74
CA THR A 284 27.96 -5.81 19.18
C THR A 284 28.17 -5.71 17.67
N LEU A 285 29.20 -6.31 17.09
CA LEU A 285 29.36 -6.36 15.62
C LEU A 285 28.53 -7.47 14.97
N GLY A 286 27.92 -8.37 15.76
CA GLY A 286 27.19 -9.54 15.28
C GLY A 286 26.10 -9.19 14.26
N GLY A 287 25.33 -8.13 14.49
CA GLY A 287 24.28 -7.69 13.57
C GLY A 287 24.80 -7.20 12.22
N ILE A 288 25.84 -6.36 12.23
CA ILE A 288 26.49 -5.86 10.99
C ILE A 288 27.11 -7.02 10.23
N ILE A 289 27.82 -7.91 10.91
CA ILE A 289 28.47 -9.08 10.28
C ILE A 289 27.42 -9.98 9.64
N ALA A 290 26.32 -10.29 10.34
CA ALA A 290 25.25 -11.13 9.83
C ALA A 290 24.62 -10.54 8.56
N THR A 291 24.25 -9.25 8.60
CA THR A 291 23.62 -8.58 7.45
C THR A 291 24.56 -8.47 6.25
N VAL A 292 25.84 -8.18 6.47
CA VAL A 292 26.85 -8.16 5.41
C VAL A 292 27.06 -9.54 4.80
N LEU A 293 27.19 -10.59 5.61
CA LEU A 293 27.38 -11.96 5.11
C LEU A 293 26.17 -12.44 4.31
N ILE A 294 24.95 -12.19 4.79
CA ILE A 294 23.71 -12.57 4.08
C ILE A 294 23.55 -11.76 2.80
N GLY A 295 23.84 -10.46 2.84
CA GLY A 295 23.83 -9.60 1.66
C GLY A 295 24.82 -10.08 0.60
N CYS A 296 26.06 -10.39 0.99
CA CYS A 296 27.07 -10.98 0.10
C CYS A 296 26.62 -12.35 -0.45
N PHE A 297 26.00 -13.20 0.38
CA PHE A 297 25.44 -14.48 -0.07
C PHE A 297 24.37 -14.29 -1.15
N PHE A 298 23.46 -13.32 -0.98
CA PHE A 298 22.47 -12.96 -1.99
C PHE A 298 23.10 -12.42 -3.28
N MET A 299 24.18 -11.65 -3.18
CA MET A 299 24.91 -11.15 -4.36
C MET A 299 25.66 -12.26 -5.10
N LEU A 300 26.21 -13.24 -4.39
CA LEU A 300 27.00 -14.33 -4.99
C LEU A 300 26.14 -15.40 -5.66
N ILE A 301 25.02 -15.76 -5.03
CA ILE A 301 24.14 -16.84 -5.51
C ILE A 301 22.98 -16.31 -6.34
N GLY A 302 22.56 -15.08 -6.07
CA GLY A 302 21.42 -14.46 -6.69
C GLY A 302 21.66 -14.06 -8.13
N HIS A 303 20.69 -14.36 -9.00
CA HIS A 303 20.63 -13.74 -10.32
C HIS A 303 19.62 -12.59 -10.33
N ARG A 304 20.03 -11.43 -10.85
CA ARG A 304 19.19 -10.23 -11.03
C ARG A 304 18.55 -9.76 -9.73
N LEU A 305 17.29 -10.14 -9.48
CA LEU A 305 16.48 -9.62 -8.38
C LEU A 305 17.13 -9.88 -7.01
N THR A 306 17.62 -11.10 -6.79
CA THR A 306 18.22 -11.48 -5.50
C THR A 306 19.54 -10.74 -5.25
N ASP A 307 20.36 -10.55 -6.28
CA ASP A 307 21.58 -9.73 -6.19
C ASP A 307 21.25 -8.28 -5.76
N HIS A 308 20.21 -7.70 -6.38
CA HIS A 308 19.78 -6.33 -6.05
C HIS A 308 19.22 -6.20 -4.63
N ILE A 309 18.53 -7.24 -4.14
CA ILE A 309 18.12 -7.31 -2.73
C ILE A 309 19.36 -7.40 -1.82
N GLY A 310 20.41 -8.11 -2.23
CA GLY A 310 21.68 -8.17 -1.50
C GLY A 310 22.28 -6.78 -1.23
N TYR A 311 22.32 -5.90 -2.24
CA TYR A 311 22.72 -4.50 -2.05
C TYR A 311 21.86 -3.76 -1.01
N LEU A 312 20.53 -3.96 -1.04
CA LEU A 312 19.64 -3.35 -0.04
C LEU A 312 19.94 -3.86 1.37
N VAL A 313 20.19 -5.16 1.54
CA VAL A 313 20.49 -5.77 2.84
C VAL A 313 21.81 -5.22 3.41
N ILE A 314 22.87 -5.12 2.61
CA ILE A 314 24.15 -4.55 3.06
C ILE A 314 23.98 -3.06 3.40
N GLY A 315 23.30 -2.31 2.52
CA GLY A 315 23.05 -0.89 2.74
C GLY A 315 22.29 -0.62 4.05
N PHE A 316 21.22 -1.37 4.30
CA PHE A 316 20.48 -1.28 5.56
C PHE A 316 21.29 -1.75 6.76
N GLY A 317 22.09 -2.81 6.64
CA GLY A 317 22.99 -3.28 7.71
C GLY A 317 23.97 -2.20 8.18
N PHE A 318 24.55 -1.44 7.26
CA PHE A 318 25.42 -0.31 7.62
C PHE A 318 24.66 0.86 8.26
N LEU A 319 23.41 1.11 7.86
CA LEU A 319 22.58 2.15 8.46
C LEU A 319 22.20 1.80 9.91
N PHE A 320 21.82 0.55 10.18
CA PHE A 320 21.45 0.08 11.52
C PHE A 320 22.65 -0.15 12.44
N GLY A 321 23.80 -0.53 11.89
CA GLY A 321 25.05 -0.66 12.63
C GLY A 321 25.60 0.63 13.23
N TYR A 322 25.01 1.80 12.93
CA TYR A 322 25.50 3.10 13.41
C TYR A 322 25.59 3.15 14.95
N SER A 323 24.55 2.72 15.67
CA SER A 323 24.56 2.69 17.15
C SER A 323 25.60 1.72 17.69
N ASP A 324 25.74 0.56 17.05
CA ASP A 324 26.64 -0.50 17.46
C ASP A 324 28.11 -0.06 17.37
N LEU A 325 28.46 0.61 16.27
CA LEU A 325 29.82 1.12 16.03
C LEU A 325 30.20 2.20 17.06
N ILE A 326 29.28 3.08 17.44
CA ILE A 326 29.52 4.06 18.52
C ILE A 326 29.78 3.35 19.85
N SER A 327 29.00 2.31 20.16
CA SER A 327 29.10 1.62 21.45
C SER A 327 30.43 0.88 21.65
N ILE A 328 31.14 0.53 20.56
CA ILE A 328 32.50 -0.05 20.60
C ILE A 328 33.61 1.02 20.50
N GLY A 329 33.24 2.31 20.52
CA GLY A 329 34.19 3.43 20.55
C GLY A 329 34.72 3.88 19.19
N ILE A 330 34.05 3.55 18.07
CA ILE A 330 34.40 4.10 16.76
C ILE A 330 34.02 5.58 16.71
N SER A 331 34.91 6.40 16.15
CA SER A 331 34.70 7.84 16.04
C SER A 331 33.51 8.19 15.14
N ASP A 332 32.82 9.28 15.47
CA ASP A 332 31.65 9.76 14.71
C ASP A 332 31.97 9.99 13.22
N SER A 333 33.20 10.42 12.89
CA SER A 333 33.62 10.63 11.51
C SER A 333 33.70 9.33 10.71
N ILE A 334 34.24 8.26 11.30
CA ILE A 334 34.30 6.94 10.65
C ILE A 334 32.89 6.36 10.53
N ASN A 335 32.08 6.50 11.58
CA ASN A 335 30.72 6.01 11.59
C ASN A 335 29.83 6.73 10.55
N ALA A 336 29.99 8.05 10.41
CA ALA A 336 29.32 8.83 9.37
C ALA A 336 29.73 8.38 7.95
N LEU A 337 31.00 8.02 7.74
CA LEU A 337 31.47 7.48 6.46
C LEU A 337 30.83 6.12 6.15
N ILE A 338 30.72 5.23 7.14
CA ILE A 338 30.05 3.93 7.00
C ILE A 338 28.57 4.15 6.67
N TRP A 339 27.89 5.03 7.40
CA TRP A 339 26.49 5.37 7.16
C TRP A 339 26.26 5.93 5.75
N PHE A 340 27.13 6.85 5.30
CA PHE A 340 27.10 7.39 3.94
C PHE A 340 27.35 6.33 2.87
N SER A 341 28.29 5.41 3.10
CA SER A 341 28.53 4.28 2.20
C SER A 341 27.29 3.37 2.12
N GLY A 342 26.61 3.14 3.24
CA GLY A 342 25.35 2.38 3.30
C GLY A 342 24.26 3.00 2.44
N MET A 343 24.11 4.33 2.49
CA MET A 343 23.18 5.05 1.61
C MET A 343 23.52 4.90 0.12
N ILE A 344 24.80 4.98 -0.25
CA ILE A 344 25.23 4.80 -1.64
C ILE A 344 24.92 3.38 -2.12
N ILE A 345 25.28 2.37 -1.32
CA ILE A 345 25.01 0.95 -1.62
C ILE A 345 23.51 0.72 -1.78
N MET A 346 22.70 1.25 -0.87
CA MET A 346 21.24 1.19 -0.93
C MET A 346 20.70 1.85 -2.21
N ALA A 347 21.20 3.05 -2.57
CA ALA A 347 20.80 3.74 -3.79
C ALA A 347 21.12 2.91 -5.05
N ILE A 348 22.30 2.29 -5.11
CA ILE A 348 22.67 1.35 -6.18
C ILE A 348 21.69 0.18 -6.22
N GLY A 349 21.35 -0.40 -5.07
CA GLY A 349 20.35 -1.46 -4.94
C GLY A 349 18.99 -1.04 -5.51
N VAL A 350 18.49 0.14 -5.16
CA VAL A 350 17.20 0.67 -5.67
C VAL A 350 17.24 0.89 -7.18
N ILE A 351 18.32 1.47 -7.70
CA ILE A 351 18.49 1.71 -9.14
C ILE A 351 18.50 0.39 -9.91
N LYS A 352 19.33 -0.58 -9.48
CA LYS A 352 19.42 -1.90 -10.11
C LYS A 352 18.12 -2.71 -9.98
N LEU A 353 17.43 -2.61 -8.84
CA LEU A 353 16.13 -3.23 -8.64
C LEU A 353 15.11 -2.68 -9.65
N THR A 354 15.07 -1.35 -9.81
CA THR A 354 14.17 -0.67 -10.75
C THR A 354 14.48 -1.03 -12.20
N SER A 355 15.75 -1.03 -12.59
CA SER A 355 16.17 -1.39 -13.96
C SER A 355 15.93 -2.86 -14.26
N SER A 356 16.11 -3.77 -13.30
CA SER A 356 15.84 -5.19 -13.48
C SER A 356 14.36 -5.51 -13.65
N LEU A 357 13.49 -4.78 -12.96
CA LEU A 357 12.05 -5.03 -13.00
C LEU A 357 11.40 -4.36 -14.22
N PHE A 358 11.92 -3.20 -14.66
CA PHE A 358 11.23 -2.37 -15.66
C PHE A 358 12.11 -1.83 -16.78
N GLY A 359 13.42 -2.06 -16.74
CA GLY A 359 14.32 -1.70 -17.82
C GLY A 359 14.06 -2.53 -19.08
N PRO A 360 14.57 -2.07 -20.24
CA PRO A 360 14.53 -2.87 -21.46
C PRO A 360 15.21 -4.21 -21.18
N ARG A 361 14.54 -5.32 -21.49
CA ARG A 361 15.17 -6.63 -21.40
C ARG A 361 16.32 -6.64 -22.39
N GLU A 362 17.55 -6.68 -21.89
CA GLU A 362 18.67 -7.07 -22.74
C GLU A 362 18.32 -8.43 -23.38
N PRO A 363 18.48 -8.58 -24.70
CA PRO A 363 18.33 -9.88 -25.32
C PRO A 363 19.29 -10.82 -24.61
N ALA A 364 18.77 -11.92 -24.08
CA ALA A 364 19.56 -12.92 -23.38
C ALA A 364 20.68 -13.37 -24.32
N ASN A 365 21.91 -12.94 -24.01
CA ASN A 365 23.20 -13.30 -24.57
C ASN A 365 23.21 -14.02 -25.94
N GLY A 366 23.69 -13.32 -26.95
CA GLY A 366 24.99 -13.68 -27.52
C GLY A 366 25.19 -15.12 -28.01
N HIS A 367 24.24 -15.68 -28.76
CA HIS A 367 24.61 -16.55 -29.86
C HIS A 367 24.45 -15.78 -31.17
N VAL A 368 25.56 -15.18 -31.60
CA VAL A 368 25.82 -14.93 -33.02
C VAL A 368 25.94 -16.32 -33.67
N SER A 369 24.82 -16.93 -34.02
CA SER A 369 24.80 -17.92 -35.11
C SER A 369 24.32 -17.17 -36.34
N GLY A 370 25.25 -16.90 -37.25
CA GLY A 370 24.97 -16.20 -38.48
C GLY A 370 23.83 -16.87 -39.23
N TRP A 371 22.73 -16.16 -39.36
CA TRP A 371 21.86 -16.30 -40.51
C TRP A 371 22.09 -15.06 -41.36
N LYS A 372 22.84 -15.29 -42.44
CA LYS A 372 22.97 -14.36 -43.55
C LYS A 372 21.57 -13.89 -43.93
N SER A 373 21.45 -12.58 -44.10
CA SER A 373 20.41 -11.98 -44.91
C SER A 373 20.40 -12.64 -46.29
N GLU A 374 19.36 -13.41 -46.60
CA GLU A 374 18.91 -13.56 -47.98
C GLU A 374 17.93 -12.41 -48.27
N PRO A 375 18.15 -11.64 -49.35
CA PRO A 375 17.16 -10.66 -49.80
C PRO A 375 15.93 -11.44 -50.29
N LEU A 376 14.76 -11.08 -49.77
CA LEU A 376 13.50 -11.52 -50.36
C LEU A 376 13.35 -10.78 -51.69
N ASP A 377 13.47 -11.55 -52.76
CA ASP A 377 13.22 -11.12 -54.13
C ASP A 377 11.81 -10.53 -54.26
N ASP A 378 11.78 -9.28 -54.70
CA ASP A 378 10.65 -8.66 -55.38
C ASP A 378 10.44 -9.37 -56.71
N GLU A 379 9.60 -10.41 -56.77
CA GLU A 379 8.86 -10.81 -57.97
C GLU A 379 7.97 -12.05 -57.70
N HIS A 380 6.67 -11.83 -57.45
CA HIS A 380 5.59 -12.44 -58.24
C HIS A 380 4.19 -12.29 -57.62
N LYS A 381 3.27 -11.81 -58.48
CA LYS A 381 1.80 -12.02 -58.53
C LYS A 381 0.99 -11.21 -57.50
N ASN A 382 0.31 -10.11 -57.84
CA ASN A 382 -0.61 -9.84 -58.96
C ASN A 382 -1.57 -11.00 -59.29
N ASN A 383 -2.87 -10.70 -59.17
CA ASN A 383 -4.07 -11.55 -59.31
C ASN A 383 -4.37 -12.38 -58.05
N VAL A 384 -5.49 -12.22 -57.34
CA VAL A 384 -6.86 -12.37 -57.85
C VAL A 384 -7.86 -11.52 -57.05
N ARG A 385 -8.51 -10.60 -57.79
CA ARG A 385 -9.95 -10.23 -57.78
C ARG A 385 -10.79 -10.41 -56.50
N ASN A 386 -11.26 -9.25 -56.02
CA ASN A 386 -12.64 -9.01 -55.60
C ASN A 386 -13.66 -9.73 -56.50
N PRO A 387 -14.74 -10.25 -55.92
CA PRO A 387 -16.04 -9.97 -56.49
C PRO A 387 -17.00 -9.39 -55.45
N ALA A 388 -17.68 -8.33 -55.87
CA ALA A 388 -18.85 -7.78 -55.23
C ALA A 388 -19.99 -8.81 -55.16
N LYS A 389 -20.73 -8.77 -54.05
CA LYS A 389 -22.20 -8.66 -54.01
C LYS A 389 -22.64 -8.02 -52.71
#